data_AF-A0A1F7KZL8-F1
#
_entry.id   AF-A0A1F7KZL8-F1
#
_cell.length_a   1.000
_cell.length_b   1.000
_cell.length_c   1.000
_cell.angle_alpha   90.00
_cell.angle_beta   90.00
_cell.angle_gamma   90.00
#
_symmetry.space_group_name_H-M   'P 1'
#
loop_
_entity.id
_entity.type
_entity.pdbx_description
1 polymer ?
#
loop_
_entity_poly.entity_id
_entity_poly.type
_entity_poly.pdbx_seq_one_letter_code
_entity_poly.pdbx_strand_id
1 'polypeptide(L)'
;MKIYVFGNPLVKEDSLPLVILPTLRVCRPQINFIVVDPNENFPPENEKDLIILDAVKGISSTALLDFSDLAQVEKSPVSPHDYDLLLHLLLLKKMGKVNKVTIIGIPQDSIDKKAEVIDRVLAFIDGLS
;
A
#
# COMPACT_ATOMS: atom_id res chain seq x y z
N MET A 1 8.93 12.80 1.22
CA MET A 1 8.34 11.56 0.69
C MET A 1 6.91 11.44 1.19
N LYS A 2 5.97 10.98 0.35
CA LYS A 2 4.59 10.72 0.73
C LYS A 2 4.30 9.23 0.62
N ILE A 3 3.61 8.69 1.60
CA ILE A 3 3.15 7.30 1.60
C ILE A 3 1.64 7.32 1.78
N TYR A 4 0.93 6.73 0.82
CA TYR A 4 -0.52 6.64 0.80
C TYR A 4 -0.94 5.35 1.48
N VAL A 5 -1.73 5.45 2.54
CA VAL A 5 -2.12 4.32 3.38
C VAL A 5 -3.57 4.01 3.12
N PHE A 6 -3.81 2.83 2.55
CA PHE A 6 -5.12 2.26 2.32
C PHE A 6 -5.43 1.30 3.47
N GLY A 7 -6.71 1.19 3.79
CA GLY A 7 -7.18 0.26 4.80
C GLY A 7 -8.57 0.63 5.25
N ASN A 8 -9.40 -0.38 5.50
CA ASN A 8 -10.76 -0.19 5.97
C ASN A 8 -10.84 -0.35 7.49
N PRO A 9 -11.19 0.71 8.26
CA PRO A 9 -11.33 0.60 9.71
C PRO A 9 -12.48 -0.32 10.15
N LEU A 10 -13.44 -0.61 9.26
CA LEU A 10 -14.58 -1.49 9.55
C LEU A 10 -14.21 -2.98 9.46
N VAL A 11 -13.12 -3.33 8.79
CA VAL A 11 -12.65 -4.70 8.64
C VAL A 11 -11.37 -4.86 9.46
N LYS A 12 -11.40 -5.68 10.51
CA LYS A 12 -10.25 -5.85 11.42
C LYS A 12 -8.95 -6.16 10.68
N GLU A 13 -9.00 -7.11 9.77
CA GLU A 13 -7.87 -7.55 8.94
C GLU A 13 -7.31 -6.45 8.04
N ASP A 14 -8.18 -5.57 7.53
CA ASP A 14 -7.85 -4.46 6.63
C ASP A 14 -7.51 -3.16 7.39
N SER A 15 -7.81 -3.12 8.69
CA SER A 15 -7.47 -1.99 9.55
C SER A 15 -5.98 -1.97 9.95
N LEU A 16 -5.24 -3.04 9.65
CA LEU A 16 -3.82 -3.19 10.01
C LEU A 16 -2.94 -1.98 9.61
N PRO A 17 -2.99 -1.47 8.36
CA PRO A 17 -2.21 -0.31 7.94
C PRO A 17 -2.54 0.94 8.76
N LEU A 18 -3.82 1.13 9.12
CA LEU A 18 -4.28 2.23 9.97
C LEU A 18 -3.82 2.07 11.42
N VAL A 19 -3.80 0.84 11.94
CA VAL A 19 -3.38 0.53 13.31
C VAL A 19 -1.88 0.77 13.49
N ILE A 20 -1.05 0.43 12.50
CA ILE A 20 0.41 0.63 12.59
C ILE A 20 0.84 2.07 12.27
N LEU A 21 -0.03 2.84 11.60
CA LEU A 21 0.20 4.22 11.17
C LEU A 21 0.78 5.15 12.27
N PRO A 22 0.26 5.15 13.51
CA PRO A 22 0.79 6.02 14.56
C PRO A 22 2.25 5.69 14.89
N THR A 23 2.59 4.40 14.91
CA THR A 23 3.96 3.93 15.16
C THR A 23 4.89 4.34 14.03
N LEU A 24 4.46 4.17 12.78
CA LEU A 24 5.24 4.59 11.61
C LEU A 24 5.52 6.10 11.62
N ARG A 25 4.53 6.92 11.99
CA ARG A 25 4.69 8.38 12.15
C ARG A 25 5.68 8.77 13.24
N VAL A 26 5.72 8.03 14.35
CA VAL A 26 6.70 8.25 15.43
C VAL A 26 8.10 7.85 14.99
N CYS A 27 8.25 6.72 14.30
CA CYS A 27 9.55 6.24 13.82
C CYS A 27 10.10 7.08 12.67
N ARG A 28 9.23 7.63 11.80
CA ARG A 28 9.60 8.41 10.61
C ARG A 28 8.77 9.70 10.52
N PRO A 29 8.98 10.68 11.41
CA PRO A 29 8.24 11.94 11.40
C PRO A 29 8.49 12.79 10.15
N GLN A 30 9.59 12.53 9.43
CA GLN A 30 9.93 13.20 8.17
C GLN A 30 9.11 12.72 6.96
N ILE A 31 8.37 11.60 7.08
CA ILE A 31 7.56 11.03 6.01
C ILE A 31 6.10 11.43 6.22
N ASN A 32 5.48 11.91 5.15
CA ASN A 32 4.08 12.29 5.19
C ASN A 32 3.20 11.08 4.86
N PHE A 33 2.62 10.45 5.88
CA PHE A 33 1.65 9.37 5.71
C PHE A 33 0.24 9.94 5.53
N ILE A 34 -0.34 9.70 4.35
CA ILE A 34 -1.66 10.19 3.94
C ILE A 34 -2.60 8.98 3.87
N VAL A 35 -3.65 8.97 4.70
CA VAL A 35 -4.69 7.94 4.60
C VAL A 35 -5.55 8.26 3.39
N VAL A 36 -5.79 7.27 2.53
CA VAL A 36 -6.59 7.42 1.31
C VAL A 36 -7.68 6.36 1.29
N ASP A 37 -8.91 6.78 1.06
CA ASP A 37 -10.01 5.87 0.76
C ASP A 37 -10.02 5.60 -0.76
N PRO A 38 -10.19 4.34 -1.20
CA PRO A 38 -10.31 4.01 -2.64
C PRO A 38 -11.48 4.73 -3.34
N ASN A 39 -12.47 5.23 -2.59
CA ASN A 39 -13.57 6.01 -3.13
C ASN A 39 -13.26 7.52 -3.26
N GLU A 40 -12.11 7.99 -2.77
CA GLU A 40 -11.67 9.39 -2.91
C GLU A 40 -10.81 9.60 -4.17
N ASN A 41 -10.61 10.87 -4.54
CA ASN A 41 -9.81 11.28 -5.71
C ASN A 41 -8.33 10.91 -5.52
N PHE A 42 -7.97 9.70 -5.95
CA PHE A 42 -6.59 9.20 -5.98
C PHE A 42 -6.17 8.86 -7.41
N PRO A 43 -4.90 9.10 -7.80
CA PRO A 43 -3.86 9.86 -7.12
C PRO A 43 -4.03 11.38 -7.28
N PRO A 44 -3.45 12.19 -6.38
CA PRO A 44 -3.45 13.64 -6.51
C PRO A 44 -2.75 14.08 -7.81
N GLU A 45 -3.25 15.14 -8.44
CA GLU A 45 -2.94 15.53 -9.83
C GLU A 45 -1.47 15.87 -10.16
N ASN A 46 -0.52 15.75 -9.22
CA ASN A 46 0.89 16.04 -9.45
C ASN A 46 1.86 14.94 -8.96
N GLU A 47 1.35 13.81 -8.45
CA GLU A 47 2.21 12.76 -7.89
C GLU A 47 2.44 11.64 -8.92
N LYS A 48 3.65 11.60 -9.49
CA LYS A 48 4.02 10.61 -10.52
C LYS A 48 4.63 9.33 -9.93
N ASP A 49 5.20 9.42 -8.73
CA ASP A 49 5.82 8.30 -8.03
C ASP A 49 5.02 8.04 -6.76
N LEU A 50 4.25 6.95 -6.77
CA LEU A 50 3.32 6.62 -5.69
C LEU A 50 3.91 5.51 -4.83
N ILE A 51 3.92 5.72 -3.51
CA ILE A 51 4.19 4.68 -2.53
C ILE A 51 2.89 4.42 -1.78
N ILE A 52 2.39 3.20 -1.86
CA ILE A 52 1.11 2.77 -1.32
C ILE A 52 1.37 1.72 -0.24
N LEU A 53 0.65 1.79 0.87
CA LEU A 53 0.65 0.81 1.94
C LEU A 53 -0.77 0.25 2.04
N ASP A 54 -0.95 -1.04 1.79
CA ASP A 54 -2.27 -1.66 1.70
C ASP A 54 -2.29 -3.06 2.32
N ALA A 55 -3.43 -3.50 2.85
CA ALA A 55 -3.58 -4.82 3.45
C ALA A 55 -4.03 -5.84 2.40
N VAL A 56 -3.07 -6.56 1.85
CA VAL A 56 -3.29 -7.56 0.80
C VAL A 56 -3.65 -8.90 1.44
N LYS A 57 -4.74 -9.50 0.99
CA LYS A 57 -5.13 -10.86 1.39
C LYS A 57 -4.23 -11.89 0.67
N GLY A 58 -4.10 -13.11 1.18
CA GLY A 58 -3.44 -14.21 0.45
C GLY A 58 -1.92 -14.10 0.26
N ILE A 59 -1.27 -13.01 0.69
CA ILE A 59 0.19 -12.97 0.87
C ILE A 59 0.54 -13.54 2.24
N SER A 60 1.65 -14.29 2.33
CA SER A 60 2.10 -14.90 3.59
C SER A 60 2.99 -13.96 4.42
N SER A 61 3.55 -12.94 3.79
CA SER A 61 4.48 -12.00 4.40
C SER A 61 4.48 -10.67 3.67
N THR A 62 4.90 -9.59 4.35
CA THR A 62 4.96 -8.26 3.74
C THR A 62 5.88 -8.26 2.51
N ALA A 63 5.41 -7.72 1.40
CA ALA A 63 6.15 -7.68 0.15
C ALA A 63 6.07 -6.30 -0.49
N LEU A 64 7.14 -5.92 -1.21
CA LEU A 64 7.13 -4.81 -2.14
C LEU A 64 6.65 -5.32 -3.49
N LEU A 65 5.62 -4.69 -4.02
CA LEU A 65 5.06 -4.96 -5.34
C LEU A 65 5.20 -3.71 -6.18
N ASP A 66 5.65 -3.85 -7.43
CA ASP A 66 5.63 -2.78 -8.41
C ASP A 66 4.71 -3.11 -9.60
N PHE A 67 4.63 -2.21 -10.58
CA PHE A 67 3.82 -2.43 -11.78
C PHE A 67 4.14 -3.73 -12.54
N SER A 68 5.40 -4.17 -12.50
CA SER A 68 5.88 -5.39 -13.16
C SER A 68 5.43 -6.64 -12.41
N ASP A 69 5.44 -6.58 -11.08
CA ASP A 69 4.91 -7.65 -10.22
C ASP A 69 3.39 -7.73 -10.35
N LEU A 70 2.71 -6.59 -10.37
CA LEU A 70 1.26 -6.50 -10.49
C LEU A 70 0.72 -7.09 -11.80
N ALA A 71 1.47 -6.96 -12.90
CA ALA A 71 1.12 -7.62 -14.17
C ALA A 71 1.22 -9.16 -14.09
N GLN A 72 1.98 -9.71 -13.13
CA GLN A 72 2.04 -11.16 -12.90
C GLN A 72 0.99 -11.66 -11.90
N VAL A 73 0.49 -10.77 -11.03
CA VAL A 73 -0.56 -11.06 -10.03
C VAL A 73 -1.95 -11.26 -10.66
N GLU A 74 -2.16 -10.94 -11.95
CA GLU A 74 -3.38 -11.23 -12.73
C GLU A 74 -3.90 -12.68 -12.60
N LYS A 75 -3.08 -13.63 -12.10
CA LYS A 75 -3.45 -15.04 -11.91
C LYS A 75 -3.98 -15.42 -10.52
N SER A 76 -4.08 -14.51 -9.57
CA SER A 76 -4.79 -14.75 -8.30
C SER A 76 -5.57 -13.52 -7.88
N PRO A 77 -6.91 -13.51 -8.05
CA PRO A 77 -7.74 -12.41 -7.58
C PRO A 77 -7.80 -12.50 -6.07
N VAL A 78 -7.06 -11.62 -5.40
CA VAL A 78 -7.08 -11.55 -3.96
C VAL A 78 -7.68 -10.21 -3.57
N SER A 79 -8.96 -10.25 -3.20
CA SER A 79 -9.85 -9.11 -2.90
C SER A 79 -10.40 -8.35 -4.13
N PRO A 80 -11.73 -8.13 -4.21
CA PRO A 80 -12.32 -7.27 -5.23
C PRO A 80 -11.87 -5.80 -5.13
N HIS A 81 -11.38 -5.34 -3.98
CA HIS A 81 -10.83 -3.98 -3.83
C HIS A 81 -9.45 -3.81 -4.50
N ASP A 82 -8.58 -4.82 -4.43
CA ASP A 82 -7.24 -4.78 -5.03
C ASP A 82 -7.31 -4.78 -6.57
N TYR A 83 -8.33 -5.41 -7.14
CA TYR A 83 -8.54 -5.43 -8.60
C TYR A 83 -8.92 -4.04 -9.14
N ASP A 84 -9.79 -3.31 -8.43
CA ASP A 84 -10.18 -1.96 -8.81
C ASP A 84 -9.01 -0.98 -8.67
N LEU A 85 -8.23 -1.06 -7.58
CA LEU A 85 -7.04 -0.22 -7.40
C LEU A 85 -5.96 -0.53 -8.44
N LEU A 86 -5.69 -1.80 -8.72
CA LEU A 86 -4.73 -2.21 -9.74
C LEU A 86 -5.13 -1.72 -11.13
N LEU A 87 -6.37 -1.98 -11.54
CA LEU A 87 -6.88 -1.54 -12.84
C LEU A 87 -6.80 -0.01 -12.96
N HIS A 88 -7.19 0.70 -11.90
CA HIS A 88 -7.09 2.16 -11.84
C HIS A 88 -5.65 2.65 -12.01
N LEU A 89 -4.69 2.07 -11.29
CA LEU A 89 -3.26 2.41 -11.41
C LEU A 89 -2.69 2.12 -12.80
N LEU A 90 -3.07 1.02 -13.44
CA LEU A 90 -2.67 0.69 -14.81
C LEU A 90 -3.24 1.67 -15.83
N LEU A 91 -4.50 2.10 -15.65
CA LEU A 91 -5.12 3.14 -16.49
C LEU A 91 -4.39 4.47 -16.34
N LEU A 92 -4.08 4.87 -15.11
CA LEU A 92 -3.33 6.10 -14.82
C LEU A 92 -1.91 6.09 -15.42
N LYS A 93 -1.24 4.94 -15.39
CA LYS A 93 0.04 4.73 -16.07
C LYS A 93 -0.10 4.90 -17.58
N LYS A 94 -1.12 4.31 -18.20
CA LYS A 94 -1.41 4.48 -19.65
C LYS A 94 -1.72 5.92 -20.02
N MET A 95 -2.34 6.69 -19.13
CA MET A 95 -2.63 8.11 -19.31
C MET A 95 -1.41 9.02 -19.04
N GLY A 96 -0.26 8.47 -18.61
CA GLY A 96 0.94 9.24 -18.27
C GLY A 96 0.82 10.06 -16.99
N LYS A 97 -0.19 9.79 -16.16
CA LYS A 97 -0.40 10.48 -14.87
C LYS A 97 0.51 9.93 -13.77
N VAL A 98 0.89 8.65 -13.86
CA VAL A 98 1.75 7.96 -12.89
C VAL A 98 2.86 7.24 -13.64
N ASN A 99 4.11 7.44 -13.22
CA ASN A 99 5.29 6.78 -13.79
C ASN A 99 5.65 5.52 -13.01
N LYS A 100 5.66 5.61 -11.68
CA LYS A 100 6.06 4.51 -10.80
C LYS A 100 5.04 4.35 -9.68
N VAL A 101 4.74 3.09 -9.36
CA VAL A 101 3.98 2.70 -8.19
C VAL A 101 4.79 1.65 -7.45
N THR A 102 4.86 1.81 -6.14
CA THR A 102 5.40 0.85 -5.22
C THR A 102 4.35 0.59 -4.15
N ILE A 103 3.85 -0.64 -4.07
CA ILE A 103 2.86 -1.07 -3.09
C ILE A 103 3.59 -1.92 -2.04
N ILE A 104 3.48 -1.52 -0.78
CA ILE A 104 3.91 -2.28 0.38
C ILE A 104 2.68 -3.07 0.84
N GLY A 105 2.59 -4.33 0.43
CA GLY A 105 1.50 -5.20 0.81
C GLY A 105 1.70 -5.75 2.22
N ILE A 106 0.73 -5.55 3.10
CA ILE A 106 0.68 -6.11 4.45
C ILE A 106 -0.25 -7.33 4.46
N PRO A 107 0.16 -8.49 4.99
CA PRO A 107 -0.73 -9.63 5.06
C PRO A 107 -1.87 -9.39 6.05
N GLN A 108 -3.09 -9.59 5.59
CA GLN A 108 -4.30 -9.51 6.42
C GLN A 108 -4.28 -10.44 7.65
N ASP A 109 -3.67 -11.63 7.53
CA ASP A 109 -3.52 -12.60 8.63
C ASP A 109 -2.40 -12.25 9.64
N SER A 110 -1.74 -11.10 9.50
CA SER A 110 -0.60 -10.70 10.36
C SER A 110 -0.98 -9.85 11.56
N ILE A 111 -2.25 -9.84 11.97
CA ILE A 111 -2.73 -9.06 13.14
C ILE A 111 -1.92 -9.36 14.41
N ASP A 112 -1.59 -10.63 14.65
CA ASP A 112 -0.83 -11.05 15.83
C ASP A 112 0.67 -10.74 15.70
N LYS A 113 1.16 -10.46 14.49
CA LYS A 113 2.56 -10.18 14.16
C LYS A 113 2.82 -8.71 13.81
N LYS A 114 2.02 -7.80 14.36
CA LYS A 114 2.13 -6.35 14.12
C LYS A 114 3.56 -5.79 14.25
N ALA A 115 4.35 -6.27 15.21
CA ALA A 115 5.71 -5.78 15.44
C ALA A 115 6.65 -6.18 14.29
N GLU A 116 6.53 -7.41 13.78
CA GLU A 116 7.32 -7.87 12.63
C GLU A 116 6.91 -7.11 11.36
N VAL A 117 5.61 -6.87 11.18
CA VAL A 117 5.10 -6.07 10.06
C VAL A 117 5.67 -4.65 10.09
N ILE A 118 5.66 -4.00 11.25
CA ILE A 118 6.21 -2.64 11.40
C ILE A 118 7.69 -2.61 11.04
N ASP A 119 8.48 -3.55 11.56
CA ASP A 119 9.92 -3.62 11.31
C ASP A 119 10.22 -3.79 9.81
N ARG A 120 9.49 -4.68 9.13
CA ARG A 120 9.62 -4.88 7.68
C ARG A 120 9.17 -3.67 6.87
N VAL A 121 8.04 -3.05 7.23
CA VAL A 121 7.56 -1.83 6.55
C VAL A 121 8.60 -0.71 6.69
N LEU A 122 9.18 -0.53 7.89
CA LEU A 122 10.25 0.43 8.11
C LEU A 122 11.50 0.11 7.28
N ALA A 123 11.91 -1.15 7.21
CA ALA A 123 13.04 -1.58 6.38
C ALA A 123 12.80 -1.27 4.89
N PHE A 124 11.58 -1.50 4.39
CA PHE A 124 11.22 -1.14 3.02
C PHE A 124 11.23 0.37 2.79
N ILE A 125 10.69 1.15 3.73
CA ILE A 125 10.71 2.61 3.66
C ILE A 125 12.15 3.15 3.64
N ASP A 126 13.03 2.59 4.47
CA ASP A 126 14.44 2.98 4.53
C ASP A 126 15.19 2.60 3.24
N GLY A 127 14.84 1.48 2.61
CA GLY A 127 15.38 1.10 1.31
C GLY A 127 14.88 1.94 0.13
N LEU A 128 13.82 2.73 0.33
CA LEU A 128 13.25 3.63 -0.68
C LEU A 128 13.73 5.09 -0.52
N SER A 129 14.37 5.45 0.61
CA SER A 129 14.99 6.77 0.84
C SER A 129 16.42 6.84 0.33
#